data_AF-A0A931M2B7-F1
#
_entry.id   AF-A0A931M2B7-F1
#
_cell.length_a   1.000
_cell.length_b   1.000
_cell.length_c   1.000
_cell.angle_alpha   90.00
_cell.angle_beta   90.00
_cell.angle_gamma   90.00
#
_symmetry.space_group_name_H-M   'P 1'
#
loop_
_entity.id
_entity.type
_entity.pdbx_description
1 polymer ?
#
loop_
_entity_poly.entity_id
_entity_poly.type
_entity_poly.pdbx_seq_one_letter_code
_entity_poly.pdbx_strand_id
1 'polypeptide(L)' 'LIKLMISRRANTKRPDLPYQAYLKTTMRKRIETTISEVAEMTPHSIHAVTLNGFLLKILLFIMAYQIKTIV' A
#
# COMPACT_ATOMS: atom_id res chain seq x y z
N LEU A 1 12.41 -12.26 -14.25
CA LEU A 1 11.26 -13.00 -13.68
C LEU A 1 11.25 -12.80 -12.16
N ILE A 2 10.26 -12.11 -11.62
CA ILE A 2 10.12 -11.96 -10.15
C ILE A 2 9.41 -13.21 -9.63
N LYS A 3 10.11 -14.03 -8.85
CA LYS A 3 9.56 -15.27 -8.26
C LYS A 3 9.00 -14.95 -6.86
N LEU A 4 7.71 -14.64 -6.78
CA LEU A 4 7.01 -14.43 -5.52
C LEU A 4 6.78 -15.79 -4.82
N MET A 5 7.07 -15.85 -3.53
CA MET A 5 6.88 -17.06 -2.73
C MET A 5 5.73 -16.86 -1.74
N ILE A 6 4.83 -17.83 -1.69
CA ILE A 6 3.67 -17.79 -0.80
C ILE A 6 4.11 -18.19 0.61
N SER A 7 3.78 -17.32 1.58
CA SER A 7 3.95 -17.62 3.02
C SER A 7 2.88 -18.61 3.47
N ARG A 8 3.30 -19.61 4.24
CA ARG A 8 2.38 -20.62 4.78
C ARG A 8 1.85 -20.19 6.13
N ARG A 9 0.61 -20.59 6.45
CA ARG A 9 -0.02 -20.33 7.76
C ARG A 9 0.77 -21.03 8.86
N ALA A 10 0.89 -20.41 10.04
CA ALA A 10 1.67 -20.94 11.17
C ALA A 10 1.32 -22.40 11.56
N ASN A 11 0.05 -22.80 11.49
CA ASN A 11 -0.42 -24.15 11.88
C ASN A 11 -0.30 -25.22 10.76
N THR A 12 0.54 -24.99 9.76
CA THR A 12 0.77 -25.94 8.67
C THR A 12 1.55 -27.17 9.14
N LYS A 13 1.07 -28.38 8.77
CA LYS A 13 1.80 -29.65 9.00
C LYS A 13 3.15 -29.73 8.25
N ARG A 14 3.38 -28.82 7.30
CA ARG A 14 4.62 -28.70 6.52
C ARG A 14 5.21 -27.29 6.70
N PRO A 15 5.86 -27.03 7.85
CA PRO A 15 6.46 -25.73 8.13
C PRO A 15 7.61 -25.44 7.16
N ASP A 16 7.78 -24.15 6.87
CA ASP A 16 8.92 -23.69 6.08
C ASP A 16 10.20 -23.73 6.95
N LEU A 17 11.34 -23.98 6.33
CA LEU A 17 12.63 -23.85 6.99
C LEU A 17 12.88 -22.36 7.35
N PRO A 18 13.64 -22.06 8.42
CA PRO A 18 13.79 -20.69 8.92
C PRO A 18 14.32 -19.70 7.87
N TYR A 19 15.25 -20.11 7.01
CA TYR A 19 15.75 -19.27 5.91
C TYR A 19 14.68 -18.98 4.85
N GLN A 20 13.78 -19.94 4.57
CA GLN A 20 12.68 -19.76 3.63
C GLN A 20 11.63 -18.83 4.22
N ALA A 21 11.32 -18.97 5.51
CA ALA A 21 10.40 -18.10 6.22
C ALA A 21 10.91 -16.64 6.25
N TYR A 22 12.20 -16.44 6.51
CA TYR A 22 12.83 -15.12 6.45
C TYR A 22 12.67 -14.49 5.06
N LEU A 23 13.06 -15.20 4.00
CA LEU A 23 12.99 -14.69 2.63
C LEU A 23 11.56 -14.31 2.22
N LYS A 24 10.57 -15.16 2.56
CA LYS A 24 9.14 -14.88 2.31
C LYS A 24 8.64 -13.67 3.09
N THR A 25 9.07 -13.51 4.34
CA THR A 25 8.68 -12.38 5.19
C THR A 25 9.25 -11.07 4.65
N THR A 26 10.53 -11.06 4.26
CA THR A 26 11.16 -9.88 3.64
C THR A 26 10.45 -9.47 2.34
N MET A 27 10.07 -10.43 1.50
CA MET A 27 9.30 -10.15 0.29
C MET A 27 7.92 -9.57 0.59
N ARG A 28 7.18 -10.15 1.54
CA ARG A 28 5.87 -9.65 1.96
C ARG A 28 5.98 -8.24 2.54
N LYS A 29 6.97 -8.00 3.40
CA LYS A 29 7.15 -6.70 4.06
C LYS A 29 7.39 -5.60 3.03
N ARG A 30 8.20 -5.87 2.01
CA ARG A 30 8.41 -4.92 0.91
C ARG A 30 7.09 -4.54 0.23
N ILE A 31 6.26 -5.54 -0.10
CA ILE A 31 4.96 -5.30 -0.76
C ILE A 31 4.05 -4.49 0.17
N GLU A 32 3.93 -4.87 1.43
CA GLU A 32 3.13 -4.15 2.42
C GLU A 32 3.58 -2.69 2.57
N THR A 33 4.89 -2.45 2.72
CA THR A 33 5.44 -1.10 2.82
C THR A 33 5.14 -0.27 1.58
N THR A 34 5.36 -0.82 0.36
CA THR A 34 5.06 -0.07 -0.87
C THR A 34 3.58 0.25 -1.01
N ILE A 35 2.67 -0.65 -0.59
CA ILE A 35 1.23 -0.39 -0.62
C ILE A 35 0.87 0.67 0.43
N SER A 36 1.46 0.61 1.62
CA SER A 36 1.27 1.63 2.67
C SER A 36 1.73 3.01 2.19
N GLU A 37 2.91 3.11 1.57
CA GLU A 37 3.43 4.36 1.01
C GLU A 37 2.49 4.92 -0.07
N VAL A 38 1.97 4.08 -0.96
CA VAL A 38 0.99 4.50 -1.97
C VAL A 38 -0.33 4.94 -1.33
N ALA A 39 -0.81 4.23 -0.32
CA ALA A 39 -2.02 4.59 0.40
C ALA A 39 -1.87 5.94 1.14
N GLU A 40 -0.70 6.21 1.73
CA GLU A 40 -0.36 7.49 2.35
C GLU A 40 -0.34 8.67 1.37
N MET A 41 -0.01 8.42 0.09
CA MET A 41 -0.10 9.45 -0.95
C MET A 41 -1.55 9.82 -1.31
N THR A 42 -2.55 9.06 -0.82
CA THR A 42 -3.97 9.29 -1.09
C THR A 42 -4.74 9.67 0.19
N PRO A 43 -5.76 10.53 0.08
CA PRO A 43 -6.63 10.83 1.21
C PRO A 43 -7.41 9.57 1.62
N HIS A 44 -7.22 9.12 2.86
CA HIS A 44 -7.87 7.91 3.38
C HIS A 44 -9.40 8.04 3.47
N SER A 45 -9.90 9.26 3.70
CA SER A 45 -11.31 9.56 3.69
C SER A 45 -11.55 11.01 3.23
N ILE A 46 -12.64 11.21 2.50
CA ILE A 46 -13.07 12.54 2.05
C ILE A 46 -14.43 12.81 2.68
N HIS A 47 -14.42 13.40 3.88
CA HIS A 47 -15.67 13.81 4.51
C HIS A 47 -16.23 15.06 3.83
N ALA A 48 -17.29 14.94 3.04
CA ALA A 48 -17.96 16.08 2.42
C ALA A 48 -19.47 15.99 2.66
N VAL A 49 -20.03 17.05 3.25
CA VAL A 49 -21.47 17.14 3.57
C VAL A 49 -22.29 17.58 2.34
N THR A 50 -21.64 18.21 1.35
CA THR A 50 -22.26 18.71 0.13
C THR A 50 -21.46 18.28 -1.11
N LEU A 51 -22.13 18.14 -2.26
CA LEU A 51 -21.51 17.77 -3.54
C LEU A 51 -20.39 18.76 -3.93
N ASN A 52 -20.63 20.06 -3.79
CA ASN A 52 -19.64 21.09 -4.14
C ASN A 52 -18.41 20.99 -3.23
N GLY A 53 -18.59 20.71 -1.93
CA GLY A 53 -17.49 20.48 -1.01
C GLY A 53 -16.66 19.23 -1.34
N PHE A 54 -17.31 18.18 -1.87
CA PHE A 54 -16.63 16.98 -2.33
C PHE A 54 -15.78 17.25 -3.58
N LEU A 55 -16.36 17.91 -4.58
CA LEU A 55 -15.68 18.27 -5.83
C LEU A 55 -14.46 19.18 -5.58
N LEU A 56 -14.60 20.16 -4.68
CA LEU A 56 -13.49 21.03 -4.29
C LEU A 56 -12.32 20.24 -3.67
N LYS A 57 -12.61 19.27 -2.80
CA LYS A 57 -11.58 18.42 -2.18
C LYS A 57 -10.83 17.56 -3.21
N ILE A 58 -11.54 17.00 -4.19
CA ILE A 58 -10.91 16.26 -5.29
C ILE A 58 -10.01 17.18 -6.11
N LEU A 59 -10.50 18.37 -6.48
CA LEU A 59 -9.72 19.32 -7.27
C LEU A 59 -8.44 19.75 -6.56
N LEU A 60 -8.53 20.07 -5.26
CA LEU A 60 -7.37 20.39 -4.42
C LEU A 60 -6.38 19.23 -4.33
N PHE A 61 -6.88 17.99 -4.20
CA PHE A 61 -6.01 16.81 -4.16
C PHE A 61 -5.23 16.61 -5.46
N ILE A 62 -5.90 16.70 -6.61
CA ILE A 62 -5.24 16.60 -7.93
C ILE A 62 -4.20 17.71 -8.07
N MET A 63 -4.56 18.95 -7.73
CA MET A 63 -3.63 20.08 -7.80
C MET A 63 -2.40 19.88 -6.90
N ALA A 64 -2.59 19.44 -5.65
CA ALA A 64 -1.48 19.16 -4.73
C ALA A 64 -0.56 18.04 -5.26
N TYR A 65 -1.12 16.98 -5.86
CA TYR A 65 -0.34 15.92 -6.49
C TYR A 65 0.49 16.41 -7.67
N GLN A 66 -0.07 17.30 -8.51
CA GLN A 66 0.67 17.88 -9.62
C GLN A 66 1.82 18.77 -9.13
N ILE A 67 1.59 19.60 -8.10
CA ILE A 67 2.65 20.42 -7.49
C ILE A 67 3.78 19.53 -6.95
N LYS A 68 3.46 18.46 -6.22
CA LYS A 68 4.44 17.49 -5.69
C LYS A 68 5.24 16.79 -6.79
N THR A 69 4.67 16.64 -7.99
CA THR A 69 5.35 15.98 -9.12
C THR A 69 6.29 16.93 -9.87
N ILE A 70 5.96 18.23 -9.88
CA ILE A 70 6.73 19.26 -10.59
C ILE A 70 7.90 19.79 -9.73
N VAL A 71 7.69 19.92 -8.42
CA VAL A 71 8.67 20.41 -7.44
C VAL A 71 9.48 19.26 -6.86
#